data_AF-X0X6U7-F1
#
_entry.id   AF-X0X6U7-F1
#
_cell.length_a   1.000
_cell.length_b   1.000
_cell.length_c   1.000
_cell.angle_alpha   90.00
_cell.angle_beta   90.00
_cell.angle_gamma   90.00
#
_symmetry.space_group_name_H-M   'P 1'
#
loop_
_entity.id
_entity.type
_entity.pdbx_description
1 polymer ?
#
loop_
_entity_poly.entity_id
_entity_poly.type
_entity_poly.pdbx_seq_one_letter_code
_entity_poly.pdbx_strand_id
1 'polypeptide(L)'
;NKIRIFGKKNIERLATIFSDQLMDDLKIYLRYVLDNKKQGHLFPAVSSLNTKDHISPTEINRIVAKAGHRAHLNNPIPELKNINPHILRHSCARILKDKGLSLEVVQKVLGHLSYKTTMDLYGTKSISEMDDELKEKVGDIFG
;
A
#
# COMPACT_ATOMS: atom_id res chain seq x y z
N ASN A 1 13.00 5.87 0.66
CA ASN A 1 11.85 4.96 0.96
C ASN A 1 10.51 5.68 0.81
N LYS A 2 10.31 6.53 -0.22
CA LYS A 2 9.02 7.22 -0.42
C LYS A 2 8.56 7.04 -1.87
N ILE A 3 7.26 6.81 -2.08
CA ILE A 3 6.61 6.66 -3.37
C ILE A 3 5.66 7.84 -3.58
N ARG A 4 5.75 8.48 -4.74
CA ARG A 4 4.75 9.47 -5.17
C ARG A 4 3.57 8.75 -5.82
N ILE A 5 2.36 9.07 -5.36
CA ILE A 5 1.11 8.50 -5.84
C ILE A 5 0.30 9.62 -6.48
N PHE A 6 -0.06 9.45 -7.75
CA PHE A 6 -0.91 10.37 -8.49
C PHE A 6 -2.36 9.90 -8.40
N GLY A 7 -3.20 10.68 -7.71
CA GLY A 7 -4.62 10.38 -7.54
C GLY A 7 -5.53 11.12 -8.51
N LYS A 8 -6.85 10.91 -8.34
CA LYS A 8 -7.88 11.66 -9.06
C LYS A 8 -7.70 13.17 -8.85
N LYS A 9 -7.97 13.97 -9.89
CA LYS A 9 -7.82 15.44 -9.91
C LYS A 9 -6.38 15.95 -9.76
N ASN A 10 -5.38 15.17 -10.19
CA ASN A 10 -3.97 15.54 -10.13
C ASN A 10 -3.47 15.82 -8.70
N ILE A 11 -4.09 15.18 -7.71
CA ILE A 11 -3.67 15.28 -6.31
C ILE A 11 -2.52 14.32 -6.10
N GLU A 12 -1.33 14.87 -5.88
CA GLU A 12 -0.15 14.11 -5.51
C GLU A 12 -0.19 13.71 -4.03
N ARG A 13 0.27 12.51 -3.74
CA ARG A 13 0.43 11.99 -2.38
C ARG A 13 1.82 11.38 -2.23
N LEU A 14 2.37 11.44 -1.03
CA LEU A 14 3.64 10.81 -0.71
C LEU A 14 3.39 9.70 0.30
N ALA A 15 3.63 8.46 -0.11
CA ALA A 15 3.58 7.29 0.76
C ALA A 15 4.99 6.90 1.16
N THR A 16 5.24 6.78 2.46
CA THR A 16 6.50 6.22 2.97
C THR A 16 6.38 4.70 2.98
N ILE A 17 7.41 4.02 2.48
CA ILE A 17 7.59 2.57 2.63
C ILE A 17 8.31 2.36 3.96
N PHE A 18 7.66 1.66 4.89
CA PHE A 18 8.17 1.48 6.25
C PHE A 18 8.87 0.14 6.47
N SER A 19 8.63 -0.85 5.61
CA SER A 19 9.30 -2.15 5.72
C SER A 19 10.66 -2.10 5.03
N ASP A 20 11.70 -2.42 5.79
CA ASP A 20 13.05 -2.56 5.26
C ASP A 20 13.16 -3.82 4.39
N GLN A 21 12.47 -4.90 4.78
CA GLN A 21 12.38 -6.10 3.95
C GLN A 21 11.77 -5.81 2.57
N LEU A 22 10.68 -5.03 2.51
CA LEU A 22 10.07 -4.63 1.23
C LEU A 22 11.01 -3.77 0.40
N MET A 23 11.80 -2.90 1.04
CA MET A 23 12.80 -2.10 0.34
C MET A 23 13.89 -2.98 -0.28
N ASP A 24 14.32 -4.03 0.42
CA ASP A 24 15.31 -4.98 -0.08
C ASP A 24 14.75 -5.87 -1.19
N ASP A 25 13.53 -6.38 -1.03
CA ASP A 25 12.81 -7.12 -2.06
C ASP A 25 12.65 -6.28 -3.34
N LEU A 26 12.34 -4.98 -3.19
CA LEU A 26 12.21 -4.06 -4.31
C LEU A 26 13.55 -3.83 -5.01
N LYS A 27 14.67 -3.70 -4.28
CA LYS A 27 16.01 -3.60 -4.88
C LYS A 27 16.35 -4.85 -5.69
N ILE A 28 16.08 -6.04 -5.13
CA ILE A 28 16.29 -7.33 -5.82
C ILE A 28 15.44 -7.38 -7.09
N TYR A 29 14.15 -7.04 -6.99
CA TYR A 29 13.24 -7.01 -8.12
C TYR A 29 13.71 -6.03 -9.22
N LEU A 30 14.09 -4.81 -8.86
CA LEU A 30 14.63 -3.82 -9.81
C LEU A 30 15.87 -4.34 -10.51
N ARG A 31 16.79 -4.99 -9.78
CA ARG A 31 18.04 -5.51 -10.34
C ARG A 31 17.81 -6.70 -11.27
N TYR A 32 17.04 -7.69 -10.84
CA TYR A 32 16.98 -8.98 -11.52
C TYR A 32 15.77 -9.14 -12.45
N VAL A 33 14.68 -8.42 -12.21
CA VAL A 33 13.48 -8.49 -13.07
C VAL A 33 13.43 -7.33 -14.05
N LEU A 34 13.78 -6.11 -13.60
CA LEU A 34 13.75 -4.94 -14.48
C LEU A 34 15.11 -4.57 -15.08
N ASP A 35 16.17 -5.30 -14.76
CA ASP A 35 17.54 -5.01 -15.23
C ASP A 35 17.94 -3.54 -14.99
N ASN A 36 17.58 -3.02 -13.81
CA ASN A 36 17.79 -1.63 -13.39
C ASN A 36 17.24 -0.57 -14.36
N LYS A 37 16.25 -0.90 -15.20
CA LYS A 37 15.56 0.08 -16.03
C LYS A 37 14.94 1.18 -15.17
N LYS A 38 15.28 2.43 -15.49
CA LYS A 38 14.80 3.63 -14.78
C LYS A 38 13.52 4.22 -15.39
N GLN A 39 13.05 3.67 -16.50
CA GLN A 39 11.90 4.15 -17.25
C GLN A 39 10.90 3.03 -17.47
N GLY A 40 9.63 3.38 -17.60
CA GLY A 40 8.52 2.44 -17.76
C GLY A 40 7.81 2.11 -16.44
N HIS A 41 6.99 1.07 -16.48
CA HIS A 41 6.21 0.64 -15.33
C HIS A 41 7.05 -0.18 -14.35
N LEU A 42 6.91 0.12 -13.05
CA LEU A 42 7.56 -0.65 -11.99
C LEU A 42 7.10 -2.12 -12.02
N PHE A 43 5.82 -2.35 -12.28
CA PHE A 43 5.26 -3.70 -12.44
C PHE A 43 4.70 -3.83 -13.87
N PRO A 44 5.54 -4.24 -14.84
CA PRO A 44 5.10 -4.44 -16.22
C PRO A 44 4.10 -5.61 -16.28
N ALA A 45 3.30 -5.63 -17.33
CA ALA A 45 2.37 -6.71 -17.58
C ALA A 45 3.12 -8.05 -17.75
N VAL A 46 2.55 -9.10 -17.15
CA VAL A 46 3.13 -10.46 -17.13
C VAL A 46 2.54 -11.36 -18.21
N SER A 47 1.55 -10.86 -18.96
CA SER A 47 0.87 -11.59 -20.03
C SER A 47 1.63 -11.46 -21.35
N SER A 48 1.84 -12.58 -22.04
CA SER A 48 2.39 -12.59 -23.42
C SER A 48 1.50 -11.86 -24.43
N LEU A 49 0.22 -11.67 -24.11
CA LEU A 49 -0.76 -10.99 -24.95
C LEU A 49 -0.81 -9.46 -24.71
N ASN A 50 -0.25 -8.97 -23.60
CA ASN A 50 -0.19 -7.54 -23.30
C ASN A 50 1.22 -7.20 -22.82
N THR A 51 2.13 -6.96 -23.75
CA THR A 51 3.57 -6.76 -23.46
C THR A 51 3.97 -5.29 -23.30
N LYS A 52 3.04 -4.34 -23.52
CA LYS A 52 3.33 -2.90 -23.55
C LYS A 52 2.80 -2.10 -22.36
N ASP A 53 2.08 -2.75 -21.46
CA ASP A 53 1.38 -2.07 -20.37
C ASP A 53 1.88 -2.52 -18.99
N HIS A 54 1.21 -2.10 -17.93
CA HIS A 54 1.44 -2.53 -16.56
C HIS A 54 0.54 -3.69 -16.15
N ILE A 55 0.88 -4.32 -15.02
CA ILE A 55 0.03 -5.34 -14.39
C ILE A 55 -1.40 -4.81 -14.19
N SER A 56 -2.39 -5.61 -14.57
CA SER A 56 -3.80 -5.24 -14.45
C SER A 56 -4.32 -5.42 -13.01
N PRO A 57 -5.35 -4.65 -12.60
CA PRO A 57 -6.01 -4.88 -11.31
C PRO A 57 -6.54 -6.32 -11.14
N THR A 58 -6.97 -6.96 -12.22
CA THR A 58 -7.42 -8.35 -12.21
C THR A 58 -6.28 -9.32 -11.88
N GLU A 59 -5.09 -9.11 -12.44
CA GLU A 59 -3.90 -9.91 -12.10
C GLU A 59 -3.47 -9.68 -10.66
N ILE A 60 -3.49 -8.44 -10.17
CA ILE A 60 -3.22 -8.14 -8.76
C ILE A 60 -4.20 -8.90 -7.85
N ASN A 61 -5.51 -8.88 -8.16
CA ASN A 61 -6.51 -9.64 -7.40
C ASN A 61 -6.22 -11.14 -7.42
N ARG A 62 -5.81 -11.71 -8.56
CA ARG A 62 -5.45 -13.13 -8.66
C ARG A 62 -4.21 -13.47 -7.84
N ILE A 63 -3.17 -12.63 -7.86
CA ILE A 63 -1.96 -12.80 -7.05
C ILE A 63 -2.32 -12.80 -5.56
N VAL A 64 -3.09 -11.80 -5.12
CA VAL A 64 -3.52 -11.69 -3.71
C VAL A 64 -4.40 -12.86 -3.30
N ALA A 65 -5.36 -13.27 -4.14
CA ALA A 65 -6.18 -14.44 -3.88
C ALA A 65 -5.31 -15.70 -3.72
N LYS A 66 -4.36 -15.93 -4.63
CA LYS A 66 -3.44 -17.09 -4.57
C LYS A 66 -2.57 -17.06 -3.30
N ALA A 67 -2.07 -15.89 -2.91
CA ALA A 67 -1.33 -15.73 -1.66
C ALA A 67 -2.21 -16.03 -0.43
N GLY A 68 -3.44 -15.53 -0.41
CA GLY A 68 -4.43 -15.82 0.63
C GLY A 68 -4.73 -17.31 0.77
N HIS A 69 -4.96 -18.00 -0.36
CA HIS A 69 -5.17 -19.45 -0.37
C HIS A 69 -3.98 -20.22 0.19
N ARG A 70 -2.75 -19.86 -0.20
CA ARG A 70 -1.52 -20.47 0.32
C ARG A 70 -1.32 -20.23 1.81
N ALA A 71 -1.82 -19.11 2.33
CA ALA A 71 -1.79 -18.76 3.74
C ALA A 71 -3.02 -19.26 4.51
N HIS A 72 -3.91 -20.05 3.87
CA HIS A 72 -5.15 -20.55 4.47
C HIS A 72 -6.06 -19.44 5.03
N LEU A 73 -6.07 -18.28 4.38
CA LEU A 73 -6.90 -17.13 4.77
C LEU A 73 -8.27 -17.19 4.10
N ASN A 74 -9.32 -17.03 4.90
CA ASN A 74 -10.69 -16.88 4.43
C ASN A 74 -11.11 -15.41 4.45
N ASN A 75 -11.96 -15.02 3.51
CA ASN A 75 -12.54 -13.68 3.55
C ASN A 75 -13.54 -13.60 4.71
N PRO A 76 -13.47 -12.55 5.55
CA PRO A 76 -14.45 -12.36 6.63
C PRO A 76 -15.86 -12.04 6.14
N ILE A 77 -16.01 -11.64 4.86
CA ILE A 77 -17.30 -11.38 4.22
C ILE A 77 -17.74 -12.67 3.50
N PRO A 78 -18.79 -13.38 3.96
CA PRO A 78 -19.17 -14.70 3.44
C PRO A 78 -19.48 -14.71 1.93
N GLU A 79 -19.97 -13.61 1.39
CA GLU A 79 -20.31 -13.47 -0.04
C GLU A 79 -19.06 -13.33 -0.93
N LEU A 80 -17.89 -13.01 -0.35
CA LEU A 80 -16.65 -12.83 -1.09
C LEU A 80 -15.74 -14.04 -0.89
N LYS A 81 -15.48 -14.78 -1.98
CA LYS A 81 -14.70 -16.04 -1.89
C LYS A 81 -13.22 -15.86 -1.53
N ASN A 82 -12.59 -14.81 -2.04
CA ASN A 82 -11.14 -14.64 -1.99
C ASN A 82 -10.73 -13.39 -1.21
N ILE A 83 -9.56 -13.45 -0.56
CA ILE A 83 -8.85 -12.24 -0.13
C ILE A 83 -8.50 -11.40 -1.36
N ASN A 84 -8.60 -10.07 -1.21
CA ASN A 84 -8.34 -9.10 -2.25
C ASN A 84 -7.61 -7.87 -1.66
N PRO A 85 -7.04 -6.98 -2.50
CA PRO A 85 -6.32 -5.81 -2.00
C PRO A 85 -7.14 -4.89 -1.09
N HIS A 86 -8.45 -4.79 -1.31
CA HIS A 86 -9.31 -3.90 -0.54
C HIS A 86 -9.50 -4.39 0.91
N ILE A 87 -9.71 -5.69 1.13
CA ILE A 87 -9.84 -6.23 2.50
C ILE A 87 -8.50 -6.20 3.25
N LEU A 88 -7.37 -6.38 2.56
CA LEU A 88 -6.04 -6.20 3.14
C LEU A 88 -5.81 -4.74 3.55
N ARG A 89 -6.22 -3.78 2.73
CA ARG A 89 -6.17 -2.35 3.07
C ARG A 89 -6.98 -2.02 4.32
N HIS A 90 -8.17 -2.60 4.48
CA HIS A 90 -8.98 -2.45 5.70
C HIS A 90 -8.30 -3.06 6.92
N SER A 91 -7.66 -4.22 6.75
CA SER A 91 -6.89 -4.87 7.81
C SER A 91 -5.71 -4.00 8.25
N CYS A 92 -4.95 -3.42 7.31
CA CYS A 92 -3.91 -2.45 7.61
C CYS A 92 -4.47 -1.24 8.37
N ALA A 93 -5.61 -0.68 7.94
CA ALA A 93 -6.26 0.44 8.62
C ALA A 93 -6.58 0.12 10.08
N ARG A 94 -7.12 -1.09 10.32
CA ARG A 94 -7.48 -1.53 11.66
C ARG A 94 -6.25 -1.73 12.54
N ILE A 95 -5.20 -2.38 12.02
CA ILE A 95 -3.93 -2.59 12.72
C ILE A 95 -3.32 -1.25 13.15
N LEU A 96 -3.26 -0.27 12.24
CA LEU A 96 -2.72 1.04 12.56
C LEU A 96 -3.57 1.76 13.63
N LYS A 97 -4.89 1.66 13.55
CA LYS A 97 -5.77 2.24 14.57
C LYS A 97 -5.60 1.57 15.95
N ASP A 98 -5.53 0.24 15.99
CA ASP A 98 -5.38 -0.53 17.23
C ASP A 98 -4.02 -0.27 17.90
N LYS A 99 -2.99 0.10 17.12
CA LYS A 99 -1.69 0.59 17.63
C LYS A 99 -1.73 2.02 18.15
N GLY A 100 -2.90 2.65 18.18
CA GLY A 100 -3.10 3.99 18.72
C GLY A 100 -2.56 5.10 17.85
N LEU A 101 -2.36 4.87 16.54
CA LEU A 101 -2.00 5.94 15.63
C LEU A 101 -3.16 6.93 15.49
N SER A 102 -2.82 8.22 15.42
CA SER A 102 -3.82 9.25 15.17
C SER A 102 -4.57 9.01 13.86
N LEU A 103 -5.84 9.44 13.80
CA LEU A 103 -6.65 9.30 12.59
C LEU A 103 -5.99 9.99 11.38
N GLU A 104 -5.31 11.11 11.60
CA GLU A 104 -4.58 11.86 10.57
C GLU A 104 -3.47 11.01 9.94
N VAL A 105 -2.72 10.30 10.78
CA VAL A 105 -1.60 9.45 10.36
C VAL A 105 -2.11 8.20 9.64
N VAL A 106 -3.14 7.54 10.16
CA VAL A 106 -3.78 6.40 9.48
C VAL A 106 -4.33 6.81 8.11
N GLN A 107 -4.94 7.99 8.00
CA GLN A 107 -5.47 8.51 6.74
C GLN A 107 -4.37 8.82 5.72
N LYS A 108 -3.24 9.38 6.17
CA LYS A 108 -2.06 9.63 5.33
C LYS A 108 -1.50 8.33 4.76
N VAL A 109 -1.30 7.31 5.59
CA VAL A 109 -0.72 6.01 5.17
C VAL A 109 -1.59 5.30 4.16
N LEU A 110 -2.91 5.29 4.38
CA LEU A 110 -3.83 4.58 3.50
C LEU A 110 -4.15 5.38 2.24
N GLY A 111 -3.80 6.67 2.17
CA GLY A 111 -4.08 7.48 0.98
C GLY A 111 -5.53 7.97 0.88
N HIS A 112 -6.08 8.46 2.00
CA HIS A 112 -7.29 9.30 2.10
C HIS A 112 -8.64 8.66 1.67
N LEU A 113 -9.26 7.90 2.58
CA LEU A 113 -10.71 7.64 2.52
C LEU A 113 -11.46 8.95 2.86
N SER A 114 -11.93 9.67 1.83
CA SER A 114 -12.94 10.75 1.91
C SER A 114 -12.57 12.02 2.72
N TYR A 115 -12.05 13.02 2.01
CA TYR A 115 -11.78 14.39 2.45
C TYR A 115 -13.07 15.25 2.54
N LYS A 116 -14.07 14.88 3.35
CA LYS A 116 -15.29 15.70 3.45
C LYS A 116 -15.78 16.12 4.83
N THR A 117 -15.17 15.78 5.98
CA THR A 117 -15.88 16.17 7.23
C THR A 117 -15.13 16.41 8.54
N THR A 118 -13.81 16.30 8.75
CA THR A 118 -13.39 16.34 10.19
C THR A 118 -12.01 16.88 10.56
N MET A 119 -11.20 17.38 9.63
CA MET A 119 -9.78 17.64 9.93
C MET A 119 -9.30 19.09 9.81
N ASP A 120 -10.13 20.03 9.34
CA ASP A 120 -9.73 21.45 9.24
C ASP A 120 -9.92 22.24 10.56
N LEU A 121 -10.18 21.57 11.69
CA LEU A 121 -10.51 22.22 12.97
C LEU A 121 -9.38 22.20 14.02
N TYR A 122 -8.35 21.37 13.87
CA TYR A 122 -7.26 21.25 14.85
C TYR A 122 -5.93 21.14 14.11
N GLY A 123 -4.95 21.96 14.49
CA GLY A 123 -3.65 22.09 13.82
C GLY A 123 -3.06 20.74 13.39
N THR A 124 -2.73 20.62 12.12
CA THR A 124 -2.33 19.37 11.49
C THR A 124 -0.86 19.05 11.78
N LYS A 125 -0.56 17.80 12.15
CA LYS A 125 0.84 17.35 12.31
C LYS A 125 1.61 17.53 11.00
N SER A 126 2.88 17.90 11.11
CA SER A 126 3.79 17.92 9.96
C SER A 126 4.04 16.52 9.41
N ILE A 127 4.50 16.44 8.15
CA ILE A 127 4.82 15.15 7.51
C ILE A 127 5.88 14.38 8.31
N SER A 128 6.86 15.06 8.90
CA SER A 128 7.91 14.48 9.74
C SER A 128 7.34 13.91 11.04
N GLU A 129 6.53 14.67 11.78
CA GLU A 129 5.94 14.20 13.04
C GLU A 129 5.05 12.98 12.83
N MET A 130 4.33 12.94 11.71
CA MET A 130 3.54 11.77 11.33
C MET A 130 4.42 10.56 10.96
N ASP A 131 5.54 10.77 10.27
CA ASP A 131 6.48 9.70 9.90
C ASP A 131 7.16 9.13 11.17
N ASP A 132 7.45 9.96 12.17
CA ASP A 132 8.04 9.55 13.45
C ASP A 132 7.07 8.73 14.31
N GLU A 133 5.81 9.19 14.45
CA GLU A 133 4.77 8.43 15.16
C GLU A 133 4.53 7.04 14.53
N LEU A 134 4.59 6.95 13.20
CA LEU A 134 4.49 5.69 12.47
C LEU A 134 5.65 4.76 12.77
N LYS A 135 6.89 5.27 12.74
CA LYS A 135 8.07 4.46 13.06
C LYS A 135 8.03 3.94 14.49
N GLU A 136 7.70 4.80 15.45
CA GLU A 136 7.63 4.44 16.87
C GLU A 136 6.60 3.33 17.14
N LYS A 137 5.40 3.44 16.54
CA LYS A 137 4.28 2.53 16.88
C LYS A 137 4.20 1.28 16.01
N VAL A 138 4.87 1.27 14.85
CA VAL A 138 4.64 0.27 13.79
C VAL A 138 5.95 -0.34 13.26
N GLY A 139 7.13 0.13 13.71
CA GLY A 139 8.44 -0.32 13.22
C GLY A 139 8.58 -1.84 13.12
N ASP A 140 8.11 -2.58 14.13
CA ASP A 140 8.27 -4.04 14.18
C ASP A 140 7.19 -4.84 13.41
N ILE A 141 6.10 -4.19 12.95
CA ILE A 141 4.93 -4.90 12.39
C ILE A 141 5.15 -5.32 10.95
N PHE A 142 5.84 -4.48 10.18
CA PHE A 142 5.98 -4.68 8.74
C PHE A 142 7.34 -5.28 8.33
N GLY A 143 8.21 -5.58 9.30
CA GLY A 143 9.52 -6.17 9.05
C GLY A 143 10.55 -5.13 8.62
#